data_AF-G9ZPS4-F1
#
_entry.id   AF-G9ZPS4-F1
#
_cell.length_a   1.000
_cell.length_b   1.000
_cell.length_c   1.000
_cell.angle_alpha   90.00
_cell.angle_beta   90.00
_cell.angle_gamma   90.00
#
_symmetry.space_group_name_H-M   'P 1'
#
loop_
_entity.id
_entity.type
_entity.pdbx_description
1 polymer ?
#
loop_
_entity_poly.entity_id
_entity_poly.type
_entity_poly.pdbx_seq_one_letter_code
_entity_poly.pdbx_strand_id
1 'polypeptide(L)'
;MQDVNGLREKSETISETRALIWLYQYNEIPNNTKVVWSKLAYTKLLSIDTDRVFIPTWVIAIKPQNSPQVQLKKINAFTGGIIKETNENLKNAQSISGDN
;
A
#
# COMPACT_ATOMS: atom_id res chain seq x y z
N MET A 1 -24.82 -4.63 -9.10
CA MET A 1 -23.48 -4.04 -8.91
C MET A 1 -23.49 -3.45 -7.51
N GLN A 2 -22.53 -3.82 -6.64
CA GLN A 2 -22.52 -3.30 -5.26
C GLN A 2 -22.13 -1.82 -5.27
N ASP A 3 -22.98 -0.97 -4.70
CA ASP A 3 -22.79 0.47 -4.62
C ASP A 3 -21.57 0.80 -3.76
N VAL A 4 -20.52 1.31 -4.40
CA VAL A 4 -19.35 1.86 -3.71
C VAL A 4 -19.75 3.25 -3.20
N ASN A 5 -20.17 3.32 -1.94
CA ASN A 5 -20.45 4.59 -1.28
C ASN A 5 -19.14 5.27 -0.85
N GLY A 6 -18.86 6.45 -1.41
CA GLY A 6 -17.77 7.30 -0.96
C GLY A 6 -18.10 7.90 0.41
N LEU A 7 -17.62 7.28 1.49
CA LEU A 7 -17.87 7.73 2.87
C LEU A 7 -17.17 9.06 3.24
N ARG A 8 -16.32 9.59 2.36
CA ARG A 8 -15.56 10.84 2.59
C ARG A 8 -15.58 11.73 1.35
N GLU A 9 -15.68 13.03 1.55
CA GLU A 9 -15.48 14.03 0.49
C GLU A 9 -14.11 13.84 -0.19
N LYS A 10 -14.03 14.18 -1.48
CA LYS A 10 -12.80 14.12 -2.28
C LYS A 10 -11.73 14.97 -1.60
N SER A 11 -10.82 14.30 -0.89
CA SER A 11 -9.73 14.94 -0.15
C SER A 11 -8.45 14.92 -0.98
N GLU A 12 -7.64 15.97 -0.90
CA GLU A 12 -6.34 15.99 -1.57
C GLU A 12 -5.43 14.89 -1.03
N THR A 13 -4.70 14.23 -1.94
CA THR A 13 -3.65 13.28 -1.60
C THR A 13 -2.30 13.96 -1.64
N ILE A 14 -1.34 13.49 -0.84
CA ILE A 14 0.07 13.87 -1.03
C ILE A 14 0.53 13.54 -2.45
N SER A 15 1.48 14.31 -2.97
CA SER A 15 2.06 14.03 -4.29
C SER A 15 2.94 12.77 -4.27
N GLU A 16 3.18 12.20 -5.44
CA GLU A 16 4.13 11.09 -5.64
C GLU A 16 5.52 11.42 -5.08
N THR A 17 6.03 12.61 -5.39
CA THR A 17 7.33 13.08 -4.92
C THR A 17 7.41 13.13 -3.40
N ARG A 18 6.33 13.61 -2.74
CA ARG A 18 6.28 13.65 -1.27
C ARG A 18 6.27 12.24 -0.68
N ALA A 19 5.53 11.31 -1.28
CA ALA A 19 5.52 9.91 -0.88
C ALA A 19 6.92 9.27 -0.98
N LEU A 20 7.64 9.50 -2.08
CA LEU A 20 9.02 9.03 -2.27
C LEU A 20 9.98 9.61 -1.23
N ILE A 21 9.93 10.93 -1.01
CA ILE A 21 10.78 11.62 -0.02
C ILE A 21 10.54 11.04 1.37
N TRP A 22 9.28 10.86 1.78
CA TRP A 22 8.96 10.32 3.09
C TRP A 22 9.41 8.87 3.25
N LEU A 23 9.18 8.02 2.26
CA LEU A 23 9.66 6.63 2.33
C LEU A 23 11.18 6.54 2.43
N TYR A 24 11.92 7.44 1.76
CA TYR A 24 13.37 7.51 1.91
C TYR A 24 13.78 8.03 3.30
N GLN A 25 13.19 9.15 3.75
CA GLN A 25 13.49 9.77 5.05
C GLN A 25 13.23 8.84 6.23
N TYR A 26 12.21 7.99 6.15
CA TYR A 26 11.86 7.01 7.17
C TYR A 26 12.49 5.63 6.95
N ASN A 27 13.59 5.55 6.18
CA ASN A 27 14.38 4.33 5.94
C ASN A 27 13.60 3.16 5.31
N GLU A 28 12.49 3.42 4.63
CA GLU A 28 11.75 2.39 3.90
C GLU A 28 12.34 2.14 2.52
N ILE A 29 13.08 3.09 1.94
CA ILE A 29 13.84 2.91 0.69
C ILE A 29 15.33 2.96 1.03
N PRO A 30 16.04 1.82 1.05
CA PRO A 30 17.48 1.80 1.29
C PRO A 30 18.28 2.46 0.17
N ASN A 31 19.51 2.86 0.47
CA ASN A 31 20.49 3.26 -0.54
C ASN A 31 20.68 2.18 -1.63
N ASN A 32 21.15 2.59 -2.80
CA ASN A 32 21.41 1.70 -3.94
C ASN A 32 20.16 0.92 -4.39
N THR A 33 19.02 1.60 -4.38
CA THR A 33 17.73 1.06 -4.79
C THR A 33 17.20 1.84 -6.00
N LYS A 34 16.62 1.14 -6.96
CA LYS A 34 15.93 1.75 -8.10
C LYS A 34 14.42 1.73 -7.88
N VAL A 35 13.75 2.86 -8.12
CA VAL A 35 12.28 2.89 -8.23
C VAL A 35 11.91 2.27 -9.58
N VAL A 36 11.07 1.25 -9.55
CA VAL A 36 10.59 0.55 -10.75
C VAL A 36 9.34 1.23 -11.30
N TRP A 37 8.39 1.52 -10.41
CA TRP A 37 7.17 2.28 -10.70
C TRP A 37 6.58 2.82 -9.40
N SER A 38 5.69 3.80 -9.55
CA SER A 38 4.88 4.36 -8.47
C SER A 38 3.46 4.55 -8.98
N LYS A 39 2.46 4.19 -8.17
CA LYS A 39 1.04 4.33 -8.51
C LYS A 39 0.19 4.65 -7.28
N LEU A 40 -0.80 5.52 -7.47
CA LEU A 40 -1.88 5.72 -6.51
C LEU A 40 -2.89 4.59 -6.66
N ALA A 41 -3.14 3.87 -5.56
CA ALA A 41 -4.05 2.72 -5.50
C ALA A 41 -4.81 2.71 -4.16
N TYR A 42 -5.62 1.68 -3.92
CA TYR A 42 -6.33 1.50 -2.66
C TYR A 42 -5.77 0.29 -1.89
N THR A 43 -5.48 0.46 -0.60
CA THR A 43 -5.12 -0.63 0.32
C THR A 43 -6.29 -0.93 1.23
N LYS A 44 -6.61 -2.21 1.40
CA LYS A 44 -7.62 -2.69 2.33
C LYS A 44 -7.08 -2.62 3.76
N LEU A 45 -7.74 -1.89 4.65
CA LEU A 45 -7.37 -1.82 6.08
C LEU A 45 -8.10 -2.86 6.92
N LEU A 46 -9.39 -3.03 6.65
CA LEU A 46 -10.28 -3.82 7.49
C LEU A 46 -11.32 -4.52 6.63
N SER A 47 -11.73 -5.70 7.08
CA SER A 47 -12.87 -6.42 6.55
C SER A 47 -13.66 -6.95 7.72
N ILE A 48 -14.91 -6.51 7.85
CA ILE A 48 -15.87 -7.01 8.85
C ILE A 48 -17.13 -7.38 8.08
N ASP A 49 -17.51 -8.65 8.13
CA ASP A 49 -18.64 -9.21 7.38
C ASP A 49 -18.60 -8.85 5.89
N THR A 50 -19.57 -8.04 5.43
CA THR A 50 -19.64 -7.54 4.04
C THR A 50 -18.93 -6.21 3.83
N ASP A 51 -18.56 -5.52 4.92
CA ASP A 51 -17.94 -4.20 4.88
C ASP A 51 -16.43 -4.30 4.67
N ARG A 52 -15.94 -3.47 3.75
CA ARG A 52 -14.52 -3.39 3.39
C ARG A 52 -14.08 -1.94 3.42
N VAL A 53 -13.12 -1.65 4.30
CA VAL A 53 -12.56 -0.30 4.42
C VAL A 53 -11.28 -0.21 3.60
N PHE A 54 -11.25 0.73 2.67
CA PHE A 54 -10.11 1.00 1.79
C PHE A 54 -9.57 2.40 2.00
N ILE A 55 -8.25 2.55 1.89
CA ILE A 55 -7.58 3.85 1.92
C ILE A 55 -6.75 4.09 0.64
N PRO A 56 -6.81 5.31 0.07
CA PRO A 56 -5.85 5.75 -0.93
C PRO A 56 -4.42 5.61 -0.42
N THR A 57 -3.57 5.02 -1.25
CA THR A 57 -2.20 4.62 -0.91
C THR A 57 -1.29 4.85 -2.11
N TRP A 58 -0.15 5.50 -1.89
CA TRP A 58 0.94 5.43 -2.85
C TRP A 58 1.66 4.11 -2.68
N VAL A 59 1.64 3.30 -3.74
CA VAL A 59 2.36 2.04 -3.83
C VAL A 59 3.57 2.25 -4.71
N ILE A 60 4.75 1.99 -4.15
CA ILE A 60 6.04 2.22 -4.81
C ILE A 60 6.78 0.89 -4.87
N ALA A 61 7.04 0.43 -6.09
CA ALA A 61 7.88 -0.73 -6.33
C ALA A 61 9.34 -0.32 -6.39
N ILE A 62 10.16 -1.00 -5.60
CA ILE A 62 11.58 -0.74 -5.52
C ILE A 62 12.38 -2.01 -5.79
N LYS A 63 13.53 -1.88 -6.44
CA LYS A 63 14.48 -2.96 -6.70
C LYS A 63 15.83 -2.60 -6.09
N PRO A 64 16.17 -3.16 -4.91
CA PRO A 64 17.52 -3.03 -4.36
C PRO A 64 18.55 -3.64 -5.31
N GLN A 65 19.72 -3.03 -5.46
CA GLN A 65 20.75 -3.55 -6.37
C GLN A 65 21.33 -4.90 -5.92
N ASN A 66 21.31 -5.18 -4.61
CA ASN A 66 21.79 -6.42 -4.01
C ASN A 66 20.76 -7.55 -3.97
N SER A 67 19.54 -7.34 -4.49
CA SER A 67 18.48 -8.34 -4.50
C SER A 67 17.76 -8.38 -5.85
N PRO A 68 17.50 -9.57 -6.42
CA PRO A 68 16.67 -9.66 -7.62
C PRO A 68 15.20 -9.35 -7.33
N GLN A 69 14.77 -9.36 -6.06
CA GLN A 69 13.39 -9.23 -5.65
C GLN A 69 12.92 -7.76 -5.67
N VAL A 70 11.76 -7.52 -6.29
CA VAL A 70 11.05 -6.25 -6.19
C VAL A 70 10.30 -6.21 -4.87
N GLN A 71 10.46 -5.12 -4.13
CA GLN A 71 9.75 -4.88 -2.87
C GLN A 71 8.69 -3.81 -3.09
N LEU A 72 7.54 -3.96 -2.44
CA LEU A 72 6.48 -2.96 -2.45
C LEU A 72 6.52 -2.15 -1.16
N LYS A 73 6.58 -0.83 -1.32
CA LYS A 73 6.47 0.13 -0.22
C LYS A 73 5.15 0.86 -0.34
N LYS A 74 4.47 1.02 0.78
CA LYS A 74 3.11 1.57 0.85
C LYS A 74 3.07 2.70 1.86
N ILE A 75 2.44 3.81 1.46
CA ILE A 75 2.24 4.97 2.31
C ILE A 75 0.84 5.53 2.08
N ASN A 76 0.12 5.79 3.17
CA ASN A 76 -1.21 6.37 3.16
C ASN A 76 -1.18 7.72 2.43
N ALA A 77 -1.99 7.86 1.38
CA ALA A 77 -1.94 9.02 0.52
C ALA A 77 -2.60 10.27 1.13
N PHE A 78 -3.38 10.13 2.21
CA PHE A 78 -3.93 11.25 2.95
C PHE A 78 -2.99 11.75 4.05
N THR A 79 -2.35 10.85 4.79
CA THR A 79 -1.63 11.22 6.02
C THR A 79 -0.12 11.08 5.95
N GLY A 80 0.42 10.30 5.01
CA GLY A 80 1.82 9.92 5.02
C GLY A 80 2.18 8.78 5.95
N GLY A 81 1.20 8.15 6.59
CA GLY A 81 1.45 6.97 7.43
C GLY A 81 1.99 5.81 6.59
N ILE A 82 3.19 5.30 6.93
CA ILE A 82 3.76 4.12 6.28
C ILE A 82 2.94 2.89 6.66
N ILE A 83 2.53 2.12 5.65
CA ILE A 83 1.76 0.89 5.82
C ILE A 83 2.73 -0.28 5.71
N LYS A 84 2.95 -0.97 6.83
CA LYS A 84 3.74 -2.21 6.87
C LYS A 84 2.80 -3.39 6.74
N GLU A 85 3.14 -4.31 5.84
CA GLU A 85 2.44 -5.59 5.80
C GLU A 85 2.91 -6.43 6.99
N THR A 86 2.07 -6.52 8.02
CA THR A 86 2.21 -7.53 9.06
C THR A 86 1.65 -8.84 8.50
N ASN A 87 2.38 -9.94 8.64
CA ASN A 87 2.04 -11.28 8.12
C ASN A 87 0.63 -11.79 8.50
N GLU A 88 -0.02 -11.18 9.50
CA GLU A 88 -1.41 -11.41 9.89
C GLU A 88 -2.40 -11.26 8.72
N ASN A 89 -2.21 -10.28 7.84
CA ASN A 89 -3.13 -10.02 6.71
C ASN A 89 -2.95 -10.99 5.53
N LEU A 90 -1.83 -11.71 5.45
CA LEU A 90 -1.57 -12.72 4.42
C LEU A 90 -2.17 -14.09 4.79
N LYS A 91 -2.33 -14.39 6.08
CA LYS A 91 -3.00 -15.62 6.54
C LYS A 91 -4.48 -15.66 6.16
N ASN A 92 -5.17 -14.52 6.22
CA ASN A 92 -6.59 -14.42 5.86
C ASN A 92 -6.84 -14.42 4.33
N ALA A 93 -5.80 -14.32 3.51
CA ALA A 93 -5.91 -14.44 2.05
C ALA A 93 -5.62 -15.86 1.54
N GLN A 94 -5.05 -16.73 2.37
CA GLN A 94 -4.74 -18.13 2.04
C GLN A 94 -5.74 -19.13 2.64
N SER A 95 -6.63 -18.71 3.54
CA SER A 95 -7.66 -19.56 4.14
C SER A 95 -8.93 -19.75 3.30
N ILE A 96 -9.01 -19.16 2.09
CA ILE A 96 -10.19 -19.26 1.19
C ILE A 96 -9.91 -20.14 -0.05
N SER A 97 -8.70 -20.70 -0.19
CA SER A 97 -8.33 -21.54 -1.35
C SER A 97 -8.02 -22.99 -0.99
N GLY A 98 -8.73 -23.54 -0.01
CA GLY A 98 -8.54 -24.91 0.46
C GLY A 98 -9.86 -25.59 0.79
N ASP A 99 -10.74 -25.70 -0.21
CA ASP A 99 -11.82 -26.70 -0.23
C ASP A 99 -12.04 -27.09 -1.69
N ASN A 100 -11.48 -28.25 -2.07
CA ASN A 100 -11.84 -29.05 -3.25
C ASN A 100 -11.89 -30.51 -2.80
#